data_AF-A0A2P2JFE4-F1
#
_entry.id   AF-A0A2P2JFE4-F1
#
_cell.length_a   1.000
_cell.length_b   1.000
_cell.length_c   1.000
_cell.angle_alpha   90.00
_cell.angle_beta   90.00
_cell.angle_gamma   90.00
#
_symmetry.space_group_name_H-M   'P 1'
#
loop_
_entity.id
_entity.type
_entity.pdbx_description
1 polymer ?
#
loop_
_entity_poly.entity_id
_entity_poly.type
_entity_poly.pdbx_seq_one_letter_code
_entity_poly.pdbx_strand_id
1 'polypeptide(L)'
;MNLPRDQVRALSPQCKGFSVILSDMCPLVSGITTKDAALSAELGLQALDLAVGGPGRDSDKNRSLDEEGLLQPGGHLVIKLLESEDTQGGVHCSLYLFAMEMPSCT
;
A
#
# COMPACT_ATOMS: atom_id res chain seq x y z
N MET A 1 8.62 -12.44 2.36
CA MET A 1 8.82 -12.28 3.82
C MET A 1 7.45 -12.15 4.46
N ASN A 2 7.15 -12.93 5.49
CA ASN A 2 5.95 -12.71 6.31
C ASN A 2 6.45 -12.19 7.66
N LEU A 3 6.44 -10.87 7.81
CA LEU A 3 6.76 -10.20 9.07
C LEU A 3 5.42 -9.82 9.72
N PRO A 4 5.12 -10.29 10.94
CA PRO A 4 3.93 -9.86 11.67
C PRO A 4 3.91 -8.33 11.82
N ARG A 5 2.73 -7.71 11.77
CA ARG A 5 2.61 -6.25 11.78
C ARG A 5 3.22 -5.65 13.04
N ASP A 6 3.12 -6.34 14.18
CA ASP A 6 3.72 -5.96 15.46
C ASP A 6 5.25 -5.83 15.40
N GLN A 7 5.91 -6.73 14.69
CA GLN A 7 7.36 -6.68 14.54
C GLN A 7 7.78 -5.49 13.69
N VAL A 8 7.02 -5.19 12.63
CA VAL A 8 7.28 -4.03 11.76
C VAL A 8 7.01 -2.74 12.52
N ARG A 9 5.94 -2.70 13.32
CA ARG A 9 5.59 -1.56 14.16
C ARG A 9 6.64 -1.30 15.24
N ALA A 10 7.25 -2.34 15.80
CA ALA A 10 8.35 -2.18 16.77
C ALA A 10 9.60 -1.50 16.18
N LEU A 11 9.74 -1.45 14.85
CA LEU A 11 10.81 -0.71 14.18
C LEU A 11 10.52 0.81 14.10
N SER A 12 9.29 1.22 14.39
CA SER A 12 8.91 2.63 14.39
C SER A 12 9.23 3.32 15.72
N PRO A 13 9.48 4.65 15.71
CA PRO A 13 9.61 5.42 16.94
C PRO A 13 8.39 5.22 17.84
N GLN A 14 8.63 4.90 19.12
CA GLN A 14 7.59 4.69 20.14
C GLN A 14 6.62 3.54 19.84
N CYS A 15 6.93 2.66 18.87
CA CYS A 15 6.07 1.56 18.44
C CYS A 15 4.67 2.00 17.98
N LYS A 16 4.56 3.19 17.37
CA LYS A 16 3.28 3.80 16.95
C LYS A 16 2.99 3.68 15.46
N GLY A 17 3.83 2.98 14.70
CA GLY A 17 3.75 2.94 13.24
C GLY A 17 4.47 4.12 12.59
N PHE A 18 4.23 4.33 11.30
CA PHE A 18 4.97 5.26 10.47
C PHE A 18 4.09 6.44 10.05
N SER A 19 4.66 7.64 10.00
CA SER A 19 3.98 8.81 9.43
C SER A 19 4.02 8.83 7.91
N VAL A 20 4.96 8.10 7.31
CA VAL A 20 5.09 7.96 5.85
C VAL A 20 5.40 6.50 5.52
N ILE A 21 4.66 5.93 4.56
CA ILE A 21 4.93 4.62 3.96
C ILE A 21 5.14 4.81 2.46
N LEU A 22 6.24 4.29 1.94
CA LEU A 22 6.57 4.29 0.52
C LEU A 22 6.58 2.85 -0.02
N SER A 23 5.76 2.58 -1.03
CA SER A 23 5.75 1.33 -1.78
C SER A 23 6.37 1.57 -3.16
N ASP A 24 7.62 1.13 -3.34
CA ASP A 24 8.34 1.12 -4.62
C ASP A 24 8.22 -0.24 -5.32
N MET A 25 7.05 -0.89 -5.23
CA MET A 25 6.84 -2.20 -5.83
C MET A 25 6.87 -2.11 -7.37
N CYS A 26 7.69 -2.94 -8.00
CA CYS A 26 7.78 -3.08 -9.45
C CYS A 26 7.75 -4.57 -9.80
N PRO A 27 6.60 -5.14 -10.22
CA PRO A 27 6.53 -6.54 -10.59
C PRO A 27 7.41 -6.81 -11.82
N LEU A 28 7.79 -8.08 -12.01
CA LEU A 28 8.44 -8.52 -13.25
C LEU A 28 7.51 -8.24 -14.43
N VAL A 29 7.94 -7.35 -15.32
CA VAL A 29 7.17 -6.99 -16.53
C VAL A 29 7.24 -8.13 -17.54
N SER A 30 6.07 -8.59 -17.97
CA SER A 30 5.92 -9.61 -19.01
C SER A 30 5.93 -9.01 -20.42
N GLY A 31 5.83 -7.69 -20.54
CA GLY A 31 5.67 -6.98 -21.81
C GLY A 31 4.21 -6.90 -22.28
N ILE A 32 3.29 -7.52 -21.54
CA ILE A 32 1.84 -7.36 -21.72
C ILE A 32 1.41 -6.27 -20.76
N THR A 33 1.36 -5.03 -21.24
CA THR A 33 1.17 -3.83 -20.39
C THR A 33 -0.08 -3.88 -19.52
N THR A 34 -1.18 -4.41 -20.04
CA THR A 34 -2.44 -4.56 -19.27
C THR A 34 -2.29 -5.54 -18.12
N LYS A 35 -1.57 -6.64 -18.34
CA LYS A 35 -1.25 -7.63 -17.31
C LYS A 35 -0.30 -7.03 -16.27
N ASP A 36 0.73 -6.33 -16.72
CA ASP A 36 1.74 -5.73 -15.84
C ASP A 36 1.14 -4.61 -14.97
N ALA A 37 0.23 -3.79 -15.54
CA ALA A 37 -0.54 -2.78 -14.81
C ALA A 37 -1.50 -3.42 -13.78
N ALA A 38 -2.21 -4.50 -14.15
CA ALA A 38 -3.10 -5.21 -13.23
C ALA A 38 -2.32 -5.81 -12.03
N LEU A 39 -1.17 -6.44 -12.28
CA LEU A 39 -0.30 -6.96 -11.22
C LEU A 39 0.24 -5.83 -10.33
N SER A 40 0.61 -4.70 -10.91
CA SER A 40 1.05 -3.53 -10.15
C SER A 40 -0.07 -2.99 -9.25
N ALA A 41 -1.32 -2.95 -9.73
CA ALA A 41 -2.47 -2.55 -8.93
C ALA A 41 -2.76 -3.53 -7.78
N GLU A 42 -2.65 -4.85 -8.02
CA GLU A 42 -2.82 -5.87 -6.98
C GLU A 42 -1.81 -5.69 -5.85
N LEU A 43 -0.53 -5.47 -6.19
CA LEU A 43 0.53 -5.15 -5.23
C LEU A 43 0.27 -3.82 -4.50
N GLY A 44 -0.26 -2.82 -5.21
CA GLY A 44 -0.66 -1.55 -4.61
C GLY A 44 -1.77 -1.69 -3.58
N LEU A 45 -2.78 -2.52 -3.86
CA LEU A 45 -3.85 -2.83 -2.91
C LEU A 45 -3.32 -3.58 -1.67
N GLN A 46 -2.35 -4.48 -1.84
CA GLN A 46 -1.69 -5.12 -0.70
C GLN A 46 -0.89 -4.13 0.14
N ALA A 47 -0.18 -3.19 -0.50
CA ALA A 47 0.51 -2.12 0.21
C ALA A 47 -0.47 -1.21 0.98
N LEU A 48 -1.63 -0.92 0.39
CA LEU A 48 -2.71 -0.19 1.05
C LEU A 48 -3.26 -0.96 2.26
N ASP A 49 -3.55 -2.26 2.15
CA ASP A 49 -4.03 -3.09 3.27
C ASP A 49 -3.00 -3.18 4.40
N LEU A 50 -1.70 -3.24 4.10
CA LEU A 50 -0.65 -3.23 5.12
C LEU A 50 -0.55 -1.86 5.81
N ALA A 51 -0.68 -0.77 5.05
CA ALA A 51 -0.59 0.58 5.56
C ALA A 51 -1.81 0.95 6.42
N VAL A 52 -3.02 0.69 5.93
CA VAL A 52 -4.27 1.14 6.57
C VAL A 52 -4.83 0.09 7.53
N GLY A 53 -4.51 -1.19 7.31
CA GLY A 53 -5.14 -2.31 7.98
C GLY A 53 -6.41 -2.76 7.26
N GLY A 54 -6.94 -3.92 7.66
CA GLY A 54 -8.17 -4.45 7.09
C GLY A 54 -9.41 -3.69 7.58
N PRO A 55 -10.56 -3.79 6.87
CA PRO A 55 -11.83 -3.34 7.39
C PRO A 55 -12.13 -4.16 8.64
N GLY A 56 -11.86 -3.58 9.81
CA GLY A 56 -12.10 -4.23 11.10
C GLY A 56 -13.53 -4.74 11.13
N ARG A 57 -13.69 -6.06 11.31
CA ARG A 57 -14.99 -6.64 11.63
C ARG A 57 -15.48 -5.90 12.87
N ASP A 58 -16.61 -5.21 12.72
CA ASP A 58 -17.20 -4.39 13.76
C ASP A 58 -17.37 -5.19 15.06
N SER A 59 -17.14 -4.51 16.19
CA SER A 59 -17.61 -4.89 17.53
C SER A 59 -16.94 -6.07 18.27
N ASP A 60 -15.62 -6.05 18.46
CA ASP A 60 -15.06 -6.64 19.69
C ASP A 60 -13.88 -5.83 20.21
N LYS A 61 -13.91 -5.53 21.52
CA LYS A 61 -12.94 -4.67 22.24
C LYS A 61 -11.54 -5.28 22.39
N ASN A 62 -11.23 -6.28 21.57
CA ASN A 62 -9.94 -6.96 21.53
C ASN A 62 -9.40 -6.92 20.10
N ARG A 63 -9.20 -5.70 19.56
CA ARG A 63 -8.42 -5.53 18.33
C ARG A 63 -7.02 -6.03 18.63
N SER A 64 -6.68 -7.22 18.13
CA SER A 64 -5.28 -7.61 18.03
C SER A 64 -4.56 -6.52 17.23
N LEU A 65 -3.40 -6.08 17.71
CA LEU A 65 -2.55 -5.09 17.02
C LEU A 65 -2.23 -5.52 15.56
N ASP A 66 -2.35 -6.81 15.28
CA ASP A 66 -2.21 -7.42 13.96
C ASP A 66 -3.30 -7.00 12.94
N GLU A 67 -4.43 -6.43 13.38
CA GLU A 67 -5.47 -5.90 12.49
C GLU A 67 -5.32 -4.38 12.25
N GLU A 68 -4.44 -3.71 13.00
CA GLU A 68 -4.22 -2.27 12.88
C GLU A 68 -3.11 -1.98 11.85
N GLY A 69 -3.42 -1.09 10.91
CA GLY A 69 -2.49 -0.65 9.88
C GLY A 69 -1.21 -0.05 10.41
N LEU A 70 -0.14 -0.10 9.62
CA LEU A 70 1.17 0.46 9.99
C LEU A 70 1.25 1.98 9.87
N LEU A 71 0.31 2.62 9.17
CA LEU A 71 0.28 4.05 8.90
C LEU A 71 -0.43 4.80 10.03
N GLN A 72 0.20 5.85 10.53
CA GLN A 72 -0.38 6.72 11.54
C GLN A 72 -1.53 7.56 10.96
N PRO A 73 -2.54 7.91 11.78
CA PRO A 73 -3.52 8.94 11.40
C PRO A 73 -2.83 10.23 10.98
N GLY A 74 -3.32 10.88 9.91
CA GLY A 74 -2.65 12.05 9.32
C GLY A 74 -1.36 11.74 8.56
N GLY A 75 -0.97 10.47 8.44
CA GLY A 75 0.21 10.04 7.69
C GLY A 75 -0.01 9.99 6.18
N HIS A 76 1.09 9.78 5.45
CA HIS A 76 1.11 9.74 3.99
C HIS A 76 1.47 8.34 3.48
N LEU A 77 0.69 7.86 2.51
CA LEU A 77 0.99 6.65 1.76
C LEU A 77 1.34 7.01 0.33
N VAL A 78 2.49 6.54 -0.13
CA VAL A 78 2.97 6.76 -1.50
C VAL A 78 3.18 5.40 -2.15
N ILE A 79 2.49 5.11 -3.26
CA ILE A 79 2.54 3.84 -3.96
C ILE A 79 2.93 4.08 -5.42
N LYS A 80 3.98 3.39 -5.87
CA LYS A 80 4.36 3.34 -7.28
C LYS A 80 3.49 2.31 -8.00
N LEU A 81 2.90 2.75 -9.11
CA LEU A 81 2.01 1.94 -9.92
C LEU A 81 2.39 2.04 -11.40
N LEU A 82 2.09 0.98 -12.14
CA LEU A 82 2.16 0.95 -13.60
C LEU A 82 0.77 1.28 -14.16
N GLU A 83 0.73 2.23 -15.09
CA GLU A 83 -0.46 2.55 -15.87
C GLU A 83 -0.26 2.06 -17.31
N SER A 84 -1.28 1.40 -17.87
CA SER A 84 -1.29 1.00 -19.28
C SER A 84 -1.95 2.09 -20.11
N GLU A 85 -1.21 2.72 -21.02
CA GLU A 85 -1.78 3.64 -22.00
C GLU A 85 -2.01 2.88 -23.32
N ASP A 86 -3.25 2.83 -23.78
CA ASP A 86 -3.61 2.21 -25.06
C ASP A 86 -3.47 3.26 -26.18
N THR A 87 -2.25 3.46 -26.65
CA THR A 87 -1.98 4.37 -27.76
C THR A 87 -2.05 3.63 -29.09
N GLN A 88 -2.69 4.26 -30.08
CA GLN A 88 -2.90 3.73 -31.42
C GLN A 88 -1.55 3.57 -32.17
N GLY A 89 -0.79 2.52 -31.84
CA GLY A 89 0.55 2.28 -32.39
C GLY A 89 1.52 1.50 -31.49
N GLY A 90 1.18 1.27 -30.22
CA GLY A 90 1.99 0.48 -29.30
C GLY A 90 1.48 0.60 -27.87
N VAL A 91 1.73 -0.42 -27.06
CA VAL A 91 1.33 -0.45 -25.65
C VAL A 91 2.53 -0.06 -24.80
N HIS A 92 2.44 1.08 -24.11
CA HIS A 92 3.49 1.62 -23.23
C HIS A 92 3.00 1.58 -21.78
N CYS A 93 3.85 1.11 -20.86
CA CYS A 93 3.58 1.20 -19.42
C CYS A 93 4.26 2.45 -18.87
N SER A 94 3.48 3.39 -18.35
CA SER A 94 4.00 4.54 -17.63
C SER A 94 4.09 4.25 -16.14
N LEU A 95 5.10 4.81 -15.49
CA LEU A 95 5.25 4.78 -14.04
C LEU A 95 4.55 6.01 -13.47
N TYR A 96 3.61 5.80 -12.56
CA TYR A 96 3.00 6.89 -11.82
C TYR A 96 3.08 6.67 -10.32
N LEU A 97 3.09 7.76 -9.59
CA LEU A 97 3.16 7.78 -8.14
C LEU A 97 1.82 8.22 -7.58
N PHE A 98 1.15 7.33 -6.87
CA PHE A 98 -0.09 7.61 -6.16
C PHE A 98 0.23 8.04 -4.73
N ALA A 99 -0.20 9.25 -4.34
CA ALA A 99 -0.03 9.76 -2.99
C ALA A 99 -1.41 9.92 -2.32
N MET A 100 -1.56 9.35 -1.13
CA MET A 100 -2.73 9.50 -0.28
C MET A 100 -2.32 10.11 1.05
N GLU A 101 -3.11 11.08 1.51
CA GLU A 101 -3.05 11.59 2.87
C GLU A 101 -4.22 11.00 3.67
N MET A 102 -3.93 10.42 4.82
CA MET A 102 -4.96 9.82 5.66
C MET A 102 -5.64 10.91 6.50
N PRO A 103 -6.97 10.83 6.70
CA PRO A 103 -7.64 11.78 7.57
C PRO A 103 -7.04 11.75 8.98
N SER A 104 -6.86 12.93 9.56
CA SER A 104 -6.51 13.08 10.97
C SER A 104 -7.76 12.87 11.82
N CYS A 105 -7.71 12.03 12.85
CA CYS A 105 -8.79 11.94 13.84
C CYS A 105 -8.79 13.23 14.67
N THR A 106 -9.74 14.14 14.40
CA THR A 106 -10.04 15.33 15.23
C THR A 106 -11.18 15.07 16.18
#